data_AF-A0A1M4TLM6-F1
#
_entry.id   AF-A0A1M4TLM6-F1
#
_cell.length_a   1.000
_cell.length_b   1.000
_cell.length_c   1.000
_cell.angle_alpha   90.00
_cell.angle_beta   90.00
_cell.angle_gamma   90.00
#
_symmetry.space_group_name_H-M   'P 1'
#
loop_
_entity.id
_entity.type
_entity.pdbx_description
1 polymer ?
#
loop_
_entity_poly.entity_id
_entity_poly.type
_entity_poly.pdbx_seq_one_letter_code
_entity_poly.pdbx_strand_id
1 'polypeptide(L)'
;MKLLIRSIYVITMVFLFAPFFVPDAGAKEGGKTASKPLFRDTKYDGAADPVIIWNKKENCWFMFYTNRRANLDPSTGVDWVHGTPIGIAKSTDGGASWQYRGDAVINYGEKDYTYWAPDVIEYGGKYHMFLTVVPGIFTDWKHPRSIVQLESDNLINWVPVQEMQLASDKVIDAGVFKAKNGWWYMYYNNEKDRKSIYAVKSMDMVNWEDAGKVVGDKSGEGPKVFYWHDRYFMIVDNWDGLGVYSSPDLKEWVRQPDNILKNPGKGKDDETKGLHADVVVNEGKAYIFYFTHPGRKEGVPDSYETRRSSIQVAELEYKNGAIVCDRDKEVKINLKP
;
A
#
# COMPACT_ATOMS: atom_id res chain seq x y z
N MET A 1 -2.17 24.34 -89.85
CA MET A 1 -3.18 24.46 -88.78
C MET A 1 -2.42 24.45 -87.45
N LYS A 2 -2.31 25.61 -86.78
CA LYS A 2 -1.41 25.86 -85.65
C LYS A 2 -1.94 25.22 -84.36
N LEU A 3 -1.13 24.40 -83.67
CA LEU A 3 -1.42 23.93 -82.31
C LEU A 3 -1.07 25.04 -81.31
N LEU A 4 -2.07 25.52 -80.57
CA LEU A 4 -1.90 26.38 -79.40
C LEU A 4 -1.48 25.51 -78.20
N ILE A 5 -0.29 25.75 -77.65
CA ILE A 5 0.12 25.22 -76.34
C ILE A 5 -0.29 26.28 -75.31
N ARG A 6 -1.29 25.99 -74.48
CA ARG A 6 -1.63 26.79 -73.29
C ARG A 6 -0.81 26.27 -72.10
N SER A 7 0.15 27.06 -71.64
CA SER A 7 0.84 26.83 -70.38
C SER A 7 -0.08 27.13 -69.20
N ILE A 8 -0.38 26.14 -68.38
CA ILE A 8 -1.07 26.29 -67.10
C ILE A 8 0.02 26.49 -66.04
N TYR A 9 0.07 27.68 -65.43
CA TYR A 9 0.88 27.91 -64.24
C TYR A 9 0.12 27.40 -63.02
N VAL A 10 0.60 26.31 -62.42
CA VAL A 10 0.14 25.85 -61.11
C VAL A 10 0.92 26.63 -60.06
N ILE A 11 0.27 27.56 -59.37
CA ILE A 11 0.83 28.23 -58.19
C ILE A 11 0.70 27.27 -57.01
N THR A 12 1.80 26.64 -56.62
CA THR A 12 1.88 25.84 -55.39
C THR A 12 2.02 26.79 -54.20
N MET A 13 0.94 27.03 -53.48
CA MET A 13 0.96 27.84 -52.25
C MET A 13 1.50 26.98 -51.10
N VAL A 14 2.79 27.15 -50.78
CA VAL A 14 3.44 26.49 -49.64
C VAL A 14 3.00 27.21 -48.36
N PHE A 15 2.10 26.58 -47.59
CA PHE A 15 1.80 27.01 -46.22
C PHE A 15 2.94 26.59 -45.31
N LEU A 16 3.82 27.53 -44.98
CA LEU A 16 4.78 27.40 -43.87
C LEU A 16 3.99 27.41 -42.56
N PHE A 17 3.70 26.23 -42.02
CA PHE A 17 3.29 26.08 -40.62
C PHE A 17 4.49 26.40 -39.73
N ALA A 18 4.53 27.63 -39.21
CA ALA A 18 5.38 27.94 -38.07
C ALA A 18 4.79 27.23 -36.84
N PRO A 19 5.52 26.33 -36.15
CA PRO A 19 5.04 25.80 -34.89
C PRO A 19 4.94 26.97 -33.89
N PHE A 20 3.72 27.33 -33.51
CA PHE A 20 3.49 28.16 -32.35
C PHE A 20 3.97 27.37 -31.13
N PHE A 21 5.18 27.66 -30.68
CA PHE A 21 5.61 27.33 -29.32
C PHE A 21 4.75 28.18 -28.38
N VAL A 22 3.69 27.57 -27.86
CA VAL A 22 3.11 28.03 -26.60
C VAL A 22 4.20 27.81 -25.56
N PRO A 23 4.67 28.86 -24.86
CA PRO A 23 5.56 28.66 -23.73
C PRO A 23 4.77 27.83 -22.72
N ASP A 24 5.25 26.61 -22.45
CA ASP A 24 4.79 25.84 -21.31
C ASP A 24 4.95 26.75 -20.09
N ALA A 25 3.83 27.15 -19.51
CA ALA A 25 3.81 27.94 -18.30
C ALA A 25 4.32 26.99 -17.21
N GLY A 26 5.65 26.99 -17.03
CA GLY A 26 6.37 26.06 -16.18
C GLY A 26 5.58 25.72 -14.93
N ALA A 27 5.03 24.51 -14.91
CA ALA A 27 4.63 23.88 -13.67
C ALA A 27 5.87 23.95 -12.78
N LYS A 28 5.74 24.52 -11.58
CA LYS A 28 6.81 24.45 -10.58
C LYS A 28 7.09 22.96 -10.32
N GLU A 29 8.07 22.41 -11.01
CA GLU A 29 8.62 21.10 -10.77
C GLU A 29 9.23 21.10 -9.38
N GLY A 30 8.65 20.33 -8.49
CA GLY A 30 9.17 20.13 -7.15
C GLY A 30 8.11 19.55 -6.24
N GLY A 31 8.22 18.26 -5.94
CA GLY A 31 7.49 17.70 -4.80
C GLY A 31 7.88 18.38 -3.50
N LYS A 32 6.98 18.36 -2.53
CA LYS A 32 7.28 18.88 -1.19
C LYS A 32 8.09 17.83 -0.41
N THR A 33 8.92 18.29 0.51
CA THR A 33 9.59 17.38 1.44
C THR A 33 8.54 16.69 2.31
N ALA A 34 8.55 15.36 2.33
CA ALA A 34 7.70 14.58 3.22
C ALA A 34 8.12 14.76 4.68
N SER A 35 7.15 14.85 5.59
CA SER A 35 7.39 14.87 7.04
C SER A 35 8.13 13.61 7.49
N LYS A 36 8.94 13.73 8.55
CA LYS A 36 9.62 12.60 9.20
C LYS A 36 9.52 12.68 10.73
N PRO A 37 8.80 11.77 11.42
CA PRO A 37 7.95 10.71 10.85
C PRO A 37 6.86 11.27 9.94
N LEU A 38 6.37 10.46 9.02
CA LEU A 38 5.32 10.88 8.09
C LEU A 38 4.00 11.12 8.83
N PHE A 39 3.64 10.18 9.71
CA PHE A 39 2.42 10.24 10.48
C PHE A 39 2.53 9.50 11.82
N ARG A 40 1.93 10.07 12.85
CA ARG A 40 1.66 9.43 14.14
C ARG A 40 0.21 9.66 14.51
N ASP A 41 -0.44 8.61 14.95
CA ASP A 41 -1.80 8.69 15.45
C ASP A 41 -1.82 9.36 16.83
N THR A 42 -2.80 10.24 17.07
CA THR A 42 -2.90 10.99 18.33
C THR A 42 -3.81 10.33 19.38
N LYS A 43 -4.54 9.26 19.01
CA LYS A 43 -5.56 8.62 19.85
C LYS A 43 -4.99 7.42 20.59
N TYR A 44 -4.36 6.51 19.87
CA TYR A 44 -3.74 5.29 20.38
C TYR A 44 -2.23 5.23 20.12
N ASP A 45 -1.71 6.06 19.20
CA ASP A 45 -0.28 6.17 18.86
C ASP A 45 0.36 4.86 18.38
N GLY A 46 -0.46 3.99 17.79
CA GLY A 46 -0.05 2.72 17.21
C GLY A 46 -0.40 2.61 15.74
N ALA A 47 -0.14 3.65 14.95
CA ALA A 47 -0.39 3.64 13.50
C ALA A 47 0.51 2.61 12.80
N ALA A 48 -0.09 1.60 12.17
CA ALA A 48 0.60 0.49 11.52
C ALA A 48 -0.12 0.07 10.24
N ASP A 49 0.55 -0.73 9.41
CA ASP A 49 -0.04 -1.40 8.25
C ASP A 49 -0.78 -0.40 7.30
N PRO A 50 -0.07 0.63 6.77
CA PRO A 50 -0.69 1.71 6.02
C PRO A 50 -1.13 1.26 4.63
N VAL A 51 -2.20 1.86 4.08
CA VAL A 51 -2.53 1.83 2.64
C VAL A 51 -2.99 3.20 2.16
N ILE A 52 -2.50 3.61 0.99
CA ILE A 52 -2.67 4.94 0.43
C ILE A 52 -3.61 4.90 -0.78
N ILE A 53 -4.63 5.75 -0.77
CA ILE A 53 -5.59 5.84 -1.87
C ILE A 53 -6.12 7.26 -2.07
N TRP A 54 -6.37 7.65 -3.31
CA TRP A 54 -6.97 8.94 -3.63
C TRP A 54 -8.47 8.93 -3.31
N ASN A 55 -8.93 9.90 -2.52
CA ASN A 55 -10.35 10.14 -2.30
C ASN A 55 -10.87 11.17 -3.31
N LYS A 56 -11.60 10.69 -4.33
CA LYS A 56 -12.19 11.54 -5.37
C LYS A 56 -13.22 12.54 -4.84
N LYS A 57 -13.93 12.20 -3.75
CA LYS A 57 -14.99 13.04 -3.20
C LYS A 57 -14.41 14.20 -2.39
N GLU A 58 -13.37 13.92 -1.59
CA GLU A 58 -12.70 14.93 -0.77
C GLU A 58 -11.51 15.60 -1.48
N ASN A 59 -11.17 15.17 -2.70
CA ASN A 59 -10.02 15.65 -3.48
C ASN A 59 -8.73 15.70 -2.66
N CYS A 60 -8.45 14.61 -1.94
CA CYS A 60 -7.23 14.47 -1.16
C CYS A 60 -6.83 13.00 -1.05
N TRP A 61 -5.57 12.77 -0.68
CA TRP A 61 -5.07 11.44 -0.41
C TRP A 61 -5.50 10.98 0.97
N PHE A 62 -5.97 9.75 1.07
CA PHE A 62 -6.24 9.06 2.32
C PHE A 62 -5.17 8.00 2.58
N MET A 63 -4.84 7.83 3.86
CA MET A 63 -4.05 6.75 4.39
C MET A 63 -4.92 6.03 5.40
N PHE A 64 -5.27 4.78 5.11
CA PHE A 64 -5.85 3.89 6.11
C PHE A 64 -4.72 3.22 6.86
N TYR A 65 -4.91 2.95 8.14
CA TYR A 65 -3.93 2.27 8.96
C TYR A 65 -4.62 1.51 10.08
N THR A 66 -4.03 0.40 10.50
CA THR A 66 -4.39 -0.27 11.74
C THR A 66 -4.00 0.61 12.90
N ASN A 67 -4.94 0.94 13.78
CA ASN A 67 -4.65 1.80 14.93
C ASN A 67 -4.51 0.98 16.21
N ARG A 68 -3.30 0.44 16.44
CA ARG A 68 -2.98 -0.37 17.62
C ARG A 68 -3.08 0.46 18.88
N ARG A 69 -3.61 -0.12 19.96
CA ARG A 69 -3.82 0.52 21.26
C ARG A 69 -2.52 0.61 22.07
N ALA A 70 -1.48 1.25 21.52
CA ALA A 70 -0.15 1.29 22.13
C ALA A 70 -0.15 1.91 23.54
N ASN A 71 -1.07 2.84 23.80
CA ASN A 71 -1.29 3.48 25.10
C ASN A 71 -2.21 2.69 26.06
N LEU A 72 -2.53 1.43 25.78
CA LEU A 72 -3.30 0.57 26.68
C LEU A 72 -2.47 0.21 27.92
N ASP A 73 -2.94 0.61 29.09
CA ASP A 73 -2.33 0.33 30.39
C ASP A 73 -3.43 0.10 31.46
N PRO A 74 -3.44 -1.04 32.20
CA PRO A 74 -2.59 -2.20 31.99
C PRO A 74 -2.92 -2.93 30.68
N SER A 75 -1.92 -3.60 30.12
CA SER A 75 -2.06 -4.46 28.95
C SER A 75 -1.44 -5.82 29.24
N THR A 76 -2.11 -6.88 28.78
CA THR A 76 -1.71 -8.27 28.97
C THR A 76 -1.45 -8.95 27.64
N GLY A 77 -0.22 -9.46 27.47
CA GLY A 77 0.17 -10.18 26.27
C GLY A 77 0.06 -9.28 25.03
N VAL A 78 -0.85 -9.64 24.11
CA VAL A 78 -1.03 -8.92 22.84
C VAL A 78 -2.34 -8.16 22.73
N ASP A 79 -3.07 -7.96 23.82
CA ASP A 79 -4.36 -7.26 23.80
C ASP A 79 -4.29 -5.85 23.20
N TRP A 80 -3.16 -5.16 23.31
CA TRP A 80 -2.93 -3.85 22.72
C TRP A 80 -2.99 -3.84 21.18
N VAL A 81 -2.81 -4.98 20.50
CA VAL A 81 -3.04 -5.09 19.04
C VAL A 81 -4.45 -5.51 18.68
N HIS A 82 -5.29 -5.86 19.65
CA HIS A 82 -6.70 -6.19 19.42
C HIS A 82 -7.63 -4.99 19.69
N GLY A 83 -8.91 -5.10 19.32
CA GLY A 83 -9.91 -4.03 19.48
C GLY A 83 -9.53 -2.77 18.71
N THR A 84 -8.79 -2.94 17.60
CA THR A 84 -8.22 -1.86 16.82
C THR A 84 -9.19 -1.41 15.74
N PRO A 85 -9.52 -0.11 15.66
CA PRO A 85 -10.19 0.42 14.48
C PRO A 85 -9.21 0.55 13.32
N ILE A 86 -9.75 0.79 12.13
CA ILE A 86 -8.99 1.31 11.01
C ILE A 86 -9.05 2.84 11.05
N GLY A 87 -7.93 3.47 11.35
CA GLY A 87 -7.78 4.92 11.33
C GLY A 87 -7.62 5.44 9.90
N ILE A 88 -7.96 6.71 9.69
CA ILE A 88 -7.81 7.44 8.43
C ILE A 88 -7.03 8.73 8.71
N ALA A 89 -5.93 8.90 8.01
CA ALA A 89 -5.25 10.19 7.87
C ALA A 89 -5.46 10.73 6.45
N LYS A 90 -5.41 12.05 6.28
CA LYS A 90 -5.52 12.69 4.97
C LYS A 90 -4.36 13.63 4.67
N SER A 91 -4.03 13.75 3.39
CA SER A 91 -3.04 14.68 2.85
C SER A 91 -3.63 15.49 1.69
N THR A 92 -3.52 16.81 1.79
CA THR A 92 -3.94 17.77 0.76
C THR A 92 -2.77 18.38 -0.01
N ASP A 93 -1.55 17.90 0.24
CA ASP A 93 -0.31 18.45 -0.30
C ASP A 93 0.53 17.42 -1.07
N GLY A 94 -0.13 16.42 -1.64
CA GLY A 94 0.49 15.39 -2.47
C GLY A 94 1.24 14.34 -1.65
N GLY A 95 0.79 14.05 -0.43
CA GLY A 95 1.36 13.02 0.43
C GLY A 95 2.54 13.48 1.29
N ALA A 96 2.86 14.78 1.31
CA ALA A 96 4.01 15.31 2.03
C ALA A 96 3.72 15.47 3.54
N SER A 97 2.52 15.88 3.90
CA SER A 97 2.06 15.94 5.29
C SER A 97 0.68 15.30 5.46
N TRP A 98 0.46 14.72 6.63
CA TRP A 98 -0.73 13.93 6.94
C TRP A 98 -1.33 14.37 8.27
N GLN A 99 -2.67 14.42 8.32
CA GLN A 99 -3.42 14.77 9.52
C GLN A 99 -4.51 13.75 9.77
N TYR A 100 -4.76 13.44 11.04
CA TYR A 100 -5.86 12.55 11.42
C TYR A 100 -7.19 13.09 10.87
N ARG A 101 -7.91 12.21 10.19
CA ARG A 101 -9.26 12.48 9.69
C ARG A 101 -10.28 11.88 10.67
N GLY A 102 -10.15 10.61 11.01
CA GLY A 102 -11.17 9.87 11.76
C GLY A 102 -10.94 8.37 11.64
N ASP A 103 -11.82 7.58 12.25
CA ASP A 103 -11.85 6.14 12.04
C ASP A 103 -12.81 5.79 10.89
N ALA A 104 -12.49 4.75 10.12
CA ALA A 104 -13.41 4.16 9.15
C ALA A 104 -14.60 3.51 9.88
N VAL A 105 -15.80 3.66 9.32
CA VAL A 105 -17.02 3.03 9.84
C VAL A 105 -17.18 1.68 9.16
N ILE A 106 -16.76 0.61 9.85
CA ILE A 106 -16.83 -0.77 9.37
C ILE A 106 -18.12 -1.43 9.90
N ASN A 107 -19.07 -1.72 9.01
CA ASN A 107 -20.34 -2.37 9.38
C ASN A 107 -20.28 -3.90 9.21
N TYR A 108 -19.27 -4.55 9.81
CA TYR A 108 -19.10 -6.01 9.79
C TYR A 108 -18.62 -6.51 11.16
N GLY A 109 -19.22 -7.57 11.69
CA GLY A 109 -18.82 -8.14 12.97
C GLY A 109 -19.43 -7.44 14.19
N GLU A 110 -18.96 -7.84 15.38
CA GLU A 110 -19.43 -7.33 16.68
C GLU A 110 -18.61 -6.14 17.18
N LYS A 111 -19.10 -5.47 18.23
CA LYS A 111 -18.48 -4.26 18.79
C LYS A 111 -17.00 -4.43 19.20
N ASP A 112 -16.61 -5.62 19.61
CA ASP A 112 -15.27 -5.96 20.10
C ASP A 112 -14.39 -6.65 19.06
N TYR A 113 -14.85 -6.75 17.81
CA TYR A 113 -14.03 -7.27 16.73
C TYR A 113 -12.83 -6.37 16.48
N THR A 114 -11.75 -7.01 16.04
CA THR A 114 -10.48 -6.38 15.75
C THR A 114 -10.28 -6.33 14.24
N TYR A 115 -9.81 -5.18 13.74
CA TYR A 115 -9.52 -4.97 12.32
C TYR A 115 -8.04 -4.70 12.09
N TRP A 116 -7.43 -5.41 11.15
CA TRP A 116 -6.02 -5.29 10.79
C TRP A 116 -5.79 -5.15 9.29
N ALA A 117 -4.69 -4.49 8.96
CA ALA A 117 -4.06 -4.43 7.65
C ALA A 117 -5.06 -4.32 6.48
N PRO A 118 -5.74 -3.17 6.34
CA PRO A 118 -6.63 -2.95 5.19
C PRO A 118 -5.80 -2.82 3.91
N ASP A 119 -6.31 -3.37 2.81
CA ASP A 119 -5.88 -2.97 1.46
C ASP A 119 -7.10 -2.47 0.68
N VAL A 120 -6.94 -1.32 0.00
CA VAL A 120 -8.06 -0.58 -0.59
C VAL A 120 -7.77 -0.26 -2.05
N ILE A 121 -8.73 -0.57 -2.92
CA ILE A 121 -8.67 -0.30 -4.35
C ILE A 121 -9.97 0.33 -4.85
N GLU A 122 -9.95 0.94 -6.02
CA GLU A 122 -11.15 1.37 -6.73
C GLU A 122 -11.47 0.44 -7.91
N TYR A 123 -12.72 0.03 -8.04
CA TYR A 123 -13.23 -0.72 -9.17
C TYR A 123 -14.72 -0.48 -9.38
N GLY A 124 -15.16 -0.38 -10.64
CA GLY A 124 -16.59 -0.25 -10.95
C GLY A 124 -17.27 1.01 -10.37
N GLY A 125 -16.51 2.07 -10.07
CA GLY A 125 -17.02 3.29 -9.45
C GLY A 125 -17.24 3.19 -7.94
N LYS A 126 -16.81 2.09 -7.31
CA LYS A 126 -16.80 1.88 -5.86
C LYS A 126 -15.38 1.67 -5.37
N TYR A 127 -15.18 1.88 -4.08
CA TYR A 127 -13.98 1.44 -3.38
C TYR A 127 -14.23 0.08 -2.74
N HIS A 128 -13.24 -0.78 -2.77
CA HIS A 128 -13.25 -2.08 -2.12
C HIS A 128 -12.12 -2.16 -1.10
N MET A 129 -12.43 -2.63 0.10
CA MET A 129 -11.46 -2.89 1.15
C MET A 129 -11.41 -4.38 1.42
N PHE A 130 -10.20 -4.93 1.49
CA PHE A 130 -9.93 -6.28 1.96
C PHE A 130 -9.30 -6.17 3.32
N LEU A 131 -9.99 -6.69 4.33
CA LEU A 131 -9.70 -6.40 5.72
C LEU A 131 -9.55 -7.70 6.51
N THR A 132 -8.49 -7.79 7.30
CA THR A 132 -8.33 -8.87 8.26
C THR A 132 -9.23 -8.62 9.45
N VAL A 133 -10.01 -9.62 9.84
CA VAL A 133 -10.92 -9.57 10.98
C VAL A 133 -10.58 -10.66 11.98
N VAL A 134 -10.46 -10.27 13.25
CA VAL A 134 -10.36 -11.19 14.39
C VAL A 134 -11.59 -11.02 15.28
N PRO A 135 -12.29 -12.11 15.65
CA PRO A 135 -13.61 -12.04 16.29
C PRO A 135 -13.50 -11.81 17.80
N GLY A 136 -12.85 -10.71 18.20
CA GLY A 136 -12.75 -10.29 19.58
C GLY A 136 -11.40 -9.70 19.98
N ILE A 137 -11.27 -9.47 21.29
CA ILE A 137 -10.05 -9.00 21.95
C ILE A 137 -9.41 -10.16 22.70
N PHE A 138 -8.14 -10.42 22.40
CA PHE A 138 -7.42 -11.56 22.95
C PHE A 138 -6.04 -11.16 23.48
N THR A 139 -5.52 -11.95 24.42
CA THR A 139 -4.20 -11.75 25.02
C THR A 139 -3.12 -12.65 24.41
N ASP A 140 -3.48 -13.52 23.46
CA ASP A 140 -2.57 -14.39 22.70
C ASP A 140 -2.98 -14.52 21.21
N TRP A 141 -2.18 -15.25 20.41
CA TRP A 141 -2.34 -15.38 18.95
C TRP A 141 -3.16 -16.60 18.48
N LYS A 142 -3.79 -17.36 19.39
CA LYS A 142 -4.40 -18.68 19.10
C LYS A 142 -5.86 -18.62 18.65
N HIS A 143 -6.32 -17.48 18.15
CA HIS A 143 -7.73 -17.22 17.83
C HIS A 143 -7.98 -17.07 16.33
N PRO A 144 -9.07 -17.58 15.75
CA PRO A 144 -9.30 -17.54 14.30
C PRO A 144 -9.24 -16.12 13.73
N ARG A 145 -8.91 -16.01 12.45
CA ARG A 145 -8.95 -14.75 11.71
C ARG A 145 -9.24 -15.00 10.24
N SER A 146 -10.04 -14.14 9.64
CA SER A 146 -10.45 -14.23 8.24
C SER A 146 -10.23 -12.91 7.53
N ILE A 147 -10.32 -12.93 6.21
CA ILE A 147 -10.30 -11.73 5.37
C ILE A 147 -11.72 -11.51 4.85
N VAL A 148 -12.19 -10.27 4.93
CA VAL A 148 -13.49 -9.86 4.41
C VAL A 148 -13.33 -8.82 3.32
N GLN A 149 -14.22 -8.86 2.34
CA GLN A 149 -14.36 -7.82 1.34
C GLN A 149 -15.49 -6.88 1.75
N LEU A 150 -15.20 -5.59 1.75
CA LEU A 150 -16.13 -4.50 2.03
C LEU A 150 -16.19 -3.57 0.82
N GLU A 151 -17.27 -2.81 0.69
CA GLU A 151 -17.40 -1.74 -0.30
C GLU A 151 -17.75 -0.40 0.33
N SER A 152 -17.36 0.69 -0.34
CA SER A 152 -17.66 2.06 0.04
C SER A 152 -17.81 2.96 -1.18
N ASP A 153 -18.71 3.94 -1.10
CA ASP A 153 -18.83 5.00 -2.10
C ASP A 153 -17.98 6.24 -1.73
N ASN A 154 -17.46 6.33 -0.50
CA ASN A 154 -16.86 7.56 0.03
C ASN A 154 -15.56 7.38 0.82
N LEU A 155 -15.05 6.14 0.93
CA LEU A 155 -13.86 5.78 1.72
C LEU A 155 -14.00 6.01 3.23
N ILE A 156 -15.22 6.23 3.74
CA ILE A 156 -15.50 6.44 5.17
C ILE A 156 -16.43 5.34 5.70
N ASN A 157 -17.55 5.10 5.02
CA ASN A 157 -18.55 4.11 5.43
C ASN A 157 -18.41 2.86 4.59
N TRP A 158 -18.25 1.72 5.26
CA TRP A 158 -17.98 0.44 4.63
C TRP A 158 -19.10 -0.55 4.95
N VAL A 159 -19.59 -1.24 3.92
CA VAL A 159 -20.60 -2.29 4.06
C VAL A 159 -20.03 -3.62 3.54
N PRO A 160 -20.41 -4.75 4.13
CA PRO A 160 -19.84 -6.04 3.77
C PRO A 160 -20.35 -6.52 2.41
N VAL A 161 -19.43 -7.13 1.66
CA VAL A 161 -19.73 -7.85 0.42
C VAL A 161 -19.72 -9.35 0.70
N GLN A 162 -18.60 -9.87 1.21
CA GLN A 162 -18.43 -11.29 1.52
C GLN A 162 -17.27 -11.55 2.47
N GLU A 163 -17.29 -12.69 3.14
CA GLU A 163 -16.11 -13.27 3.77
C GLU A 163 -15.39 -14.18 2.77
N MET A 164 -14.08 -13.98 2.63
CA MET A 164 -13.27 -14.65 1.62
C MET A 164 -13.07 -16.12 1.98
N GLN A 165 -13.37 -17.01 1.03
CA GLN A 165 -13.08 -18.44 1.16
C GLN A 165 -11.63 -18.70 0.77
N LEU A 166 -10.75 -18.80 1.76
CA LEU A 166 -9.30 -18.89 1.58
C LEU A 166 -8.74 -20.21 2.11
N ALA A 167 -7.43 -20.39 1.98
CA ALA A 167 -6.75 -21.66 2.30
C ALA A 167 -6.89 -22.13 3.76
N SER A 168 -7.23 -21.23 4.71
CA SER A 168 -7.50 -21.59 6.10
C SER A 168 -8.29 -20.52 6.87
N ASP A 169 -8.64 -20.83 8.12
CA ASP A 169 -9.21 -19.95 9.17
C ASP A 169 -8.13 -19.11 9.91
N LYS A 170 -6.93 -19.02 9.33
CA LYS A 170 -5.76 -18.38 9.91
C LYS A 170 -5.01 -17.57 8.85
N VAL A 171 -5.73 -16.63 8.24
CA VAL A 171 -5.27 -15.83 7.11
C VAL A 171 -5.35 -14.33 7.42
N ILE A 172 -4.36 -13.57 6.98
CA ILE A 172 -4.23 -12.13 7.25
C ILE A 172 -3.64 -11.39 6.06
N ASP A 173 -3.66 -10.06 6.14
CA ASP A 173 -2.88 -9.12 5.33
C ASP A 173 -3.13 -9.30 3.83
N ALA A 174 -4.36 -9.02 3.40
CA ALA A 174 -4.69 -9.01 1.99
C ALA A 174 -3.93 -7.88 1.26
N GLY A 175 -3.44 -8.17 0.06
CA GLY A 175 -2.93 -7.18 -0.89
C GLY A 175 -3.51 -7.43 -2.27
N VAL A 176 -4.28 -6.48 -2.78
CA VAL A 176 -5.04 -6.60 -4.03
C VAL A 176 -4.42 -5.79 -5.15
N PHE A 177 -4.32 -6.42 -6.31
CA PHE A 177 -3.67 -5.85 -7.47
C PHE A 177 -4.39 -6.23 -8.75
N LYS A 178 -4.62 -5.24 -9.63
CA LYS A 178 -5.12 -5.49 -10.99
C LYS A 178 -3.97 -5.74 -11.94
N ALA A 179 -3.87 -6.96 -12.44
CA ALA A 179 -2.88 -7.34 -13.42
C ALA A 179 -3.21 -6.81 -14.82
N LYS A 180 -2.17 -6.70 -15.66
CA LYS A 180 -2.30 -6.24 -17.06
C LYS A 180 -3.12 -7.20 -17.93
N ASN A 181 -3.23 -8.46 -17.52
CA ASN A 181 -4.05 -9.47 -18.18
C ASN A 181 -5.55 -9.36 -17.83
N GLY A 182 -5.95 -8.34 -17.05
CA GLY A 182 -7.34 -8.07 -16.68
C GLY A 182 -7.78 -8.71 -15.36
N TRP A 183 -7.05 -9.70 -14.85
CA TRP A 183 -7.37 -10.36 -13.58
C TRP A 183 -7.02 -9.47 -12.39
N TRP A 184 -7.88 -9.51 -11.38
CA TRP A 184 -7.54 -9.13 -10.02
C TRP A 184 -6.87 -10.30 -9.32
N TYR A 185 -5.81 -10.03 -8.57
CA TYR A 185 -5.18 -10.96 -7.65
C TYR A 185 -5.29 -10.40 -6.25
N MET A 186 -5.66 -11.23 -5.28
CA MET A 186 -5.53 -10.94 -3.86
C MET A 186 -4.47 -11.89 -3.31
N TYR A 187 -3.34 -11.34 -2.89
CA TYR A 187 -2.31 -12.06 -2.15
C TYR A 187 -2.60 -11.95 -0.66
N TYR A 188 -2.29 -12.98 0.10
CA TYR A 188 -2.55 -13.00 1.55
C TYR A 188 -1.60 -13.95 2.26
N ASN A 189 -1.41 -13.72 3.55
CA ASN A 189 -0.65 -14.63 4.40
C ASN A 189 -1.48 -15.82 4.86
N ASN A 190 -0.93 -17.04 4.78
CA ASN A 190 -1.51 -18.24 5.37
C ASN A 190 -0.68 -18.70 6.57
N GLU A 191 -1.13 -18.37 7.78
CA GLU A 191 -0.37 -18.65 9.00
C GLU A 191 -0.23 -20.15 9.28
N LYS A 192 -1.23 -20.96 8.90
CA LYS A 192 -1.20 -22.42 9.10
C LYS A 192 -0.12 -23.10 8.25
N ASP A 193 0.34 -22.46 7.19
CA ASP A 193 1.41 -22.96 6.33
C ASP A 193 2.68 -22.10 6.48
N ARG A 194 3.18 -22.06 7.72
CA ARG A 194 4.44 -21.37 8.08
C ARG A 194 4.48 -19.91 7.63
N LYS A 195 3.32 -19.24 7.59
CA LYS A 195 3.19 -17.86 7.12
C LYS A 195 3.69 -17.67 5.67
N SER A 196 3.39 -18.61 4.78
CA SER A 196 3.62 -18.47 3.34
C SER A 196 2.58 -17.52 2.72
N ILE A 197 2.89 -16.93 1.57
CA ILE A 197 1.95 -16.10 0.82
C ILE A 197 1.20 -16.95 -0.20
N TYR A 198 -0.12 -16.84 -0.18
CA TYR A 198 -1.05 -17.47 -1.10
C TYR A 198 -1.73 -16.40 -1.96
N ALA A 199 -2.45 -16.83 -2.99
CA ALA A 199 -3.30 -15.94 -3.77
C ALA A 199 -4.63 -16.58 -4.16
N VAL A 200 -5.60 -15.71 -4.37
CA VAL A 200 -6.81 -15.97 -5.16
C VAL A 200 -6.89 -14.95 -6.28
N LYS A 201 -7.66 -15.22 -7.33
CA LYS A 201 -7.83 -14.31 -8.47
C LYS A 201 -9.30 -14.19 -8.90
N SER A 202 -9.68 -13.07 -9.48
CA SER A 202 -11.04 -12.80 -9.94
C SER A 202 -11.06 -11.90 -11.17
N MET A 203 -12.05 -12.07 -12.05
CA MET A 203 -12.31 -11.12 -13.15
C MET A 203 -13.33 -10.05 -12.78
N ASP A 204 -14.17 -10.29 -11.79
CA ASP A 204 -15.34 -9.47 -11.47
C ASP A 204 -15.35 -8.93 -10.02
N MET A 205 -14.33 -9.27 -9.22
CA MET A 205 -14.21 -8.92 -7.79
C MET A 205 -15.29 -9.55 -6.89
N VAL A 206 -16.04 -10.53 -7.41
CA VAL A 206 -17.11 -11.22 -6.70
C VAL A 206 -16.78 -12.71 -6.62
N ASN A 207 -16.50 -13.34 -7.75
CA ASN A 207 -16.15 -14.75 -7.85
C ASN A 207 -14.64 -14.91 -7.84
N TRP A 208 -14.11 -15.57 -6.82
CA TRP A 208 -12.67 -15.76 -6.62
C TRP A 208 -12.27 -17.21 -6.81
N GLU A 209 -11.21 -17.42 -7.59
CA GLU A 209 -10.58 -18.70 -7.85
C GLU A 209 -9.31 -18.84 -7.03
N ASP A 210 -9.09 -20.02 -6.43
CA ASP A 210 -7.82 -20.32 -5.76
C ASP A 210 -6.66 -20.31 -6.76
N ALA A 211 -5.61 -19.57 -6.44
CA ALA A 211 -4.35 -19.55 -7.18
C ALA A 211 -3.22 -20.23 -6.40
N GLY A 212 -3.50 -20.74 -5.20
CA GLY A 212 -2.59 -21.54 -4.40
C GLY A 212 -1.46 -20.75 -3.77
N LYS A 213 -0.39 -21.47 -3.38
CA LYS A 213 0.80 -20.89 -2.77
C LYS A 213 1.65 -20.16 -3.80
N VAL A 214 2.08 -18.94 -3.49
CA VAL A 214 2.84 -18.06 -4.39
C VAL A 214 4.30 -17.95 -3.96
N VAL A 215 4.57 -17.61 -2.70
CA VAL A 215 5.93 -17.61 -2.12
C VAL A 215 5.90 -18.26 -0.74
N GLY A 216 6.91 -19.09 -0.45
CA GLY A 216 7.00 -19.85 0.80
C GLY A 216 8.42 -20.26 1.18
N ASP A 217 9.41 -19.57 0.61
CA ASP A 217 10.84 -19.74 0.91
C ASP A 217 11.21 -19.10 2.26
N LYS A 218 10.47 -18.06 2.68
CA LYS A 218 10.54 -17.41 3.99
C LYS A 218 9.14 -17.20 4.57
N SER A 219 9.03 -17.29 5.89
CA SER A 219 7.84 -16.82 6.61
C SER A 219 7.75 -15.29 6.48
N GLY A 220 6.53 -14.77 6.29
CA GLY A 220 6.30 -13.33 6.27
C GLY A 220 4.84 -12.96 6.30
N GLU A 221 4.53 -11.68 6.17
CA GLU A 221 3.17 -11.12 6.11
C GLU A 221 3.15 -9.84 5.26
N GLY A 222 2.03 -9.11 5.20
CA GLY A 222 1.90 -7.88 4.42
C GLY A 222 2.33 -7.94 2.94
N PRO A 223 1.85 -8.90 2.13
CA PRO A 223 2.17 -8.92 0.70
C PRO A 223 1.60 -7.69 -0.02
N LYS A 224 2.46 -6.85 -0.62
CA LYS A 224 2.04 -5.76 -1.51
C LYS A 224 2.57 -5.96 -2.91
N VAL A 225 1.67 -6.11 -3.89
CA VAL A 225 2.03 -6.25 -5.31
C VAL A 225 1.79 -4.96 -6.07
N PHE A 226 2.76 -4.59 -6.92
CA PHE A 226 2.68 -3.43 -7.80
C PHE A 226 3.45 -3.67 -9.09
N TYR A 227 3.19 -2.85 -10.11
CA TYR A 227 3.88 -2.92 -11.40
C TYR A 227 4.76 -1.69 -11.60
N TRP A 228 6.04 -1.89 -11.90
CA TRP A 228 7.00 -0.82 -12.12
C TRP A 228 8.17 -1.32 -12.99
N HIS A 229 8.81 -0.46 -13.77
CA HIS A 229 9.92 -0.84 -14.68
C HIS A 229 9.66 -2.11 -15.51
N ASP A 230 8.47 -2.16 -16.12
CA ASP A 230 7.98 -3.28 -16.93
C ASP A 230 7.93 -4.65 -16.24
N ARG A 231 7.83 -4.66 -14.91
CA ARG A 231 7.87 -5.87 -14.09
C ARG A 231 6.89 -5.79 -12.92
N TYR A 232 6.41 -6.94 -12.45
CA TYR A 232 5.67 -7.04 -11.20
C TYR A 232 6.65 -7.20 -10.03
N PHE A 233 6.38 -6.50 -8.94
CA PHE A 233 7.11 -6.63 -7.70
C PHE A 233 6.14 -6.99 -6.58
N MET A 234 6.64 -7.74 -5.59
CA MET A 234 5.95 -8.04 -4.34
C MET A 234 6.86 -7.69 -3.18
N ILE A 235 6.35 -6.89 -2.25
CA ILE A 235 6.98 -6.65 -0.95
C ILE A 235 6.36 -7.61 0.06
N VAL A 236 7.16 -8.22 0.93
CA VAL A 236 6.69 -9.07 2.03
C VAL A 236 7.46 -8.71 3.30
N ASP A 237 6.77 -8.48 4.41
CA ASP A 237 7.39 -8.29 5.71
C ASP A 237 7.92 -9.64 6.22
N ASN A 238 9.24 -9.80 6.31
CA ASN A 238 9.87 -11.01 6.85
C ASN A 238 10.34 -10.84 8.31
N TRP A 239 9.92 -9.75 8.99
CA TRP A 239 10.41 -9.27 10.29
C TRP A 239 11.94 -9.08 10.38
N ASP A 240 12.61 -9.04 9.22
CA ASP A 240 14.03 -8.75 9.05
C ASP A 240 14.23 -7.71 7.93
N GLY A 241 13.40 -6.66 8.00
CA GLY A 241 13.14 -5.80 6.85
C GLY A 241 12.18 -6.47 5.87
N LEU A 242 12.00 -5.82 4.71
CA LEU A 242 11.03 -6.23 3.72
C LEU A 242 11.72 -6.99 2.57
N GLY A 243 11.29 -8.23 2.37
CA GLY A 243 11.68 -9.03 1.22
C GLY A 243 11.08 -8.46 -0.06
N VAL A 244 11.85 -8.50 -1.14
CA VAL A 244 11.41 -8.06 -2.47
C VAL A 244 11.44 -9.26 -3.41
N TYR A 245 10.32 -9.51 -4.07
CA TYR A 245 10.21 -10.50 -5.13
C TYR A 245 9.85 -9.80 -6.42
N SER A 246 10.24 -10.39 -7.54
CA SER A 246 9.90 -9.86 -8.85
C SER A 246 9.43 -10.97 -9.79
N SER A 247 8.49 -10.64 -10.67
CA SER A 247 7.92 -11.57 -11.63
C SER A 247 7.64 -10.86 -12.96
N PRO A 248 7.92 -11.50 -14.11
CA PRO A 248 7.52 -10.95 -15.40
C PRO A 248 6.03 -11.17 -15.70
N ASP A 249 5.39 -12.18 -15.09
CA ASP A 249 4.09 -12.70 -15.53
C ASP A 249 3.13 -13.11 -14.39
N LEU A 250 3.51 -12.85 -13.14
CA LEU A 250 2.82 -13.22 -11.89
C LEU A 250 2.78 -14.72 -11.57
N LYS A 251 3.41 -15.57 -12.38
CA LYS A 251 3.42 -17.03 -12.17
C LYS A 251 4.60 -17.44 -11.31
N GLU A 252 5.79 -16.98 -11.70
CA GLU A 252 7.04 -17.30 -11.00
C GLU A 252 7.60 -16.05 -10.34
N TRP A 253 7.92 -16.15 -9.06
CA TRP A 253 8.43 -15.05 -8.25
C TRP A 253 9.88 -15.30 -7.86
N VAL A 254 10.76 -14.40 -8.27
CA VAL A 254 12.19 -14.47 -7.95
C VAL A 254 12.50 -13.49 -6.83
N ARG A 255 12.99 -14.01 -5.71
CA ARG A 255 13.41 -13.18 -4.57
C ARG A 255 14.72 -12.45 -4.85
N GLN A 256 14.79 -11.19 -4.49
CA GLN A 256 16.05 -10.46 -4.39
C GLN A 256 16.90 -11.00 -3.23
N PRO A 257 18.24 -11.01 -3.33
CA PRO A 257 19.09 -11.48 -2.24
C PRO A 257 18.88 -10.70 -0.93
N ASP A 258 18.83 -9.37 -1.02
CA ASP A 258 18.77 -8.47 0.12
C ASP A 258 17.36 -7.94 0.38
N ASN A 259 17.05 -7.76 1.67
CA ASN A 259 15.84 -7.08 2.12
C ASN A 259 16.06 -5.57 2.13
N ILE A 260 15.06 -4.81 1.71
CA ILE A 260 15.03 -3.37 1.91
C ILE A 260 14.56 -3.04 3.33
N LEU A 261 14.87 -1.85 3.85
CA LEU A 261 14.44 -1.39 5.19
C LEU A 261 14.85 -2.30 6.36
N LYS A 262 15.83 -3.20 6.14
CA LYS A 262 16.37 -4.11 7.16
C LYS A 262 17.19 -3.38 8.22
N ASN A 263 17.99 -2.40 7.81
CA ASN A 263 18.83 -1.65 8.73
C ASN A 263 18.05 -0.44 9.28
N PRO A 264 18.23 -0.11 10.58
CA PRO A 264 17.77 1.14 11.16
C PRO A 264 18.16 2.36 10.32
N GLY A 265 17.25 3.32 10.18
CA GLY A 265 17.54 4.64 9.63
C GLY A 265 18.03 5.61 10.72
N LYS A 266 18.23 6.86 10.33
CA LYS A 266 18.65 7.98 11.20
C LYS A 266 17.55 9.00 11.44
N GLY A 267 16.44 8.91 10.70
CA GLY A 267 15.31 9.81 10.86
C GLY A 267 14.56 9.58 12.16
N LYS A 268 13.87 10.61 12.65
CA LYS A 268 13.05 10.51 13.85
C LYS A 268 12.01 9.38 13.72
N ASP A 269 11.95 8.55 14.76
CA ASP A 269 11.12 7.36 14.86
C ASP A 269 11.40 6.29 13.78
N ASP A 270 12.50 6.39 13.03
CA ASP A 270 12.86 5.50 11.90
C ASP A 270 14.04 4.55 12.23
N GLU A 271 14.39 4.45 13.52
CA GLU A 271 15.60 3.81 14.06
C GLU A 271 15.45 2.29 14.30
N THR A 272 14.42 1.67 13.72
CA THR A 272 14.21 0.22 13.72
C THR A 272 13.95 -0.29 12.32
N LYS A 273 13.85 -1.61 12.16
CA LYS A 273 13.45 -2.24 10.89
C LYS A 273 12.10 -1.69 10.43
N GLY A 274 11.96 -1.47 9.13
CA GLY A 274 10.66 -1.19 8.51
C GLY A 274 9.81 -2.46 8.46
N LEU A 275 8.53 -2.31 8.73
CA LEU A 275 7.52 -3.36 8.80
C LEU A 275 6.34 -3.01 7.88
N HIS A 276 5.54 -4.01 7.49
CA HIS A 276 4.34 -3.97 6.63
C HIS A 276 4.14 -2.68 5.83
N ALA A 277 4.19 -2.78 4.50
CA ALA A 277 4.21 -1.60 3.66
C ALA A 277 3.14 -1.59 2.56
N ASP A 278 2.75 -0.37 2.20
CA ASP A 278 2.12 -0.08 0.92
C ASP A 278 3.13 0.59 -0.03
N VAL A 279 2.87 0.46 -1.33
CA VAL A 279 3.68 1.06 -2.39
C VAL A 279 2.78 1.76 -3.38
N VAL A 280 3.02 3.05 -3.59
CA VAL A 280 2.33 3.86 -4.60
C VAL A 280 3.29 4.15 -5.74
N VAL A 281 2.97 3.64 -6.93
CA VAL A 281 3.63 4.05 -8.18
C VAL A 281 2.87 5.24 -8.75
N ASN A 282 3.51 6.39 -8.86
CA ASN A 282 2.90 7.63 -9.31
C ASN A 282 3.89 8.43 -10.17
N GLU A 283 3.46 8.82 -11.37
CA GLU A 283 4.28 9.58 -12.33
C GLU A 283 5.68 8.95 -12.55
N GLY A 284 5.73 7.62 -12.68
CA GLY A 284 6.96 6.87 -12.95
C GLY A 284 7.87 6.63 -11.73
N LYS A 285 7.56 7.22 -10.57
CA LYS A 285 8.26 6.97 -9.30
C LYS A 285 7.49 5.96 -8.44
N ALA A 286 8.19 5.29 -7.53
CA ALA A 286 7.58 4.41 -6.53
C ALA A 286 7.93 4.91 -5.12
N TYR A 287 6.91 5.10 -4.27
CA TYR A 287 7.07 5.48 -2.87
C TYR A 287 6.58 4.35 -1.98
N ILE A 288 7.39 3.96 -1.01
CA ILE A 288 7.05 2.94 -0.02
C ILE A 288 6.65 3.61 1.29
N PHE A 289 5.47 3.27 1.78
CA PHE A 289 4.91 3.72 3.05
C PHE A 289 4.93 2.53 4.01
N TYR A 290 5.60 2.68 5.13
CA TYR A 290 5.84 1.56 6.06
C TYR A 290 5.80 2.09 7.49
N PHE A 291 5.70 1.18 8.46
CA PHE A 291 5.73 1.58 9.87
C PHE A 291 6.96 1.04 10.60
N THR A 292 7.26 1.65 11.74
CA THR A 292 8.33 1.29 12.66
C THR A 292 7.80 1.27 14.09
N HIS A 293 8.46 0.50 14.96
CA HIS A 293 8.27 0.58 16.41
C HIS A 293 9.52 1.20 17.04
N PRO A 294 9.61 2.53 17.13
CA PRO A 294 10.86 3.23 17.45
C PRO A 294 11.48 2.87 18.82
N GLY A 295 10.68 2.50 19.82
CA GLY A 295 11.20 2.03 21.11
C GLY A 295 11.52 0.54 21.16
N ARG A 296 11.18 -0.25 20.12
CA ARG A 296 11.38 -1.71 20.12
C ARG A 296 12.84 -2.05 19.87
N LYS A 297 13.54 -2.36 20.96
CA LYS A 297 14.94 -2.79 20.97
C LYS A 297 15.08 -4.16 21.63
N GLU A 298 16.11 -4.89 21.26
CA GLU A 298 16.40 -6.20 21.84
C GLU A 298 16.58 -6.08 23.37
N GLY A 299 15.96 -6.99 24.12
CA GLY A 299 16.03 -7.02 25.58
C GLY A 299 15.17 -5.97 26.32
N VAL A 300 14.48 -5.08 25.61
CA VAL A 300 13.59 -4.10 26.23
C VAL A 300 12.22 -4.73 26.51
N PRO A 301 11.72 -4.71 27.76
CA PRO A 301 10.38 -5.20 28.08
C PRO A 301 9.28 -4.44 27.36
N ASP A 302 8.15 -5.12 27.16
CA ASP A 302 7.00 -4.52 26.50
C ASP A 302 6.41 -3.37 27.35
N SER A 303 6.14 -2.24 26.70
CA SER A 303 5.67 -0.98 27.28
C SER A 303 5.07 -0.10 26.19
N TYR A 304 4.47 1.03 26.57
CA TYR A 304 4.03 2.04 25.59
C TYR A 304 5.12 2.39 24.56
N GLU A 305 6.37 2.56 24.98
CA GLU A 305 7.47 2.94 24.08
C GLU A 305 7.82 1.86 23.04
N THR A 306 7.72 0.58 23.41
CA THR A 306 7.98 -0.53 22.48
C THR A 306 6.80 -0.81 21.55
N ARG A 307 5.59 -0.38 21.95
CA ARG A 307 4.34 -0.58 21.21
C ARG A 307 3.99 0.55 20.26
N ARG A 308 4.32 1.80 20.63
CA ARG A 308 4.01 2.94 19.77
C ARG A 308 4.62 2.74 18.40
N SER A 309 3.95 3.27 17.38
CA SER A 309 4.42 3.16 16.01
C SER A 309 4.17 4.42 15.22
N SER A 310 5.00 4.61 14.20
CA SER A 310 4.92 5.75 13.30
C SER A 310 5.00 5.27 11.87
N ILE A 311 4.24 5.92 10.99
CA ILE A 311 4.36 5.71 9.55
C ILE A 311 5.51 6.58 9.03
N GLN A 312 6.25 6.01 8.08
CA GLN A 312 7.42 6.57 7.41
C GLN A 312 7.23 6.45 5.90
N VAL A 313 8.01 7.20 5.13
CA VAL A 313 8.05 7.09 3.67
C VAL A 313 9.47 7.13 3.16
N ALA A 314 9.73 6.36 2.10
CA ALA A 314 10.95 6.43 1.30
C ALA A 314 10.62 6.35 -0.19
N GLU A 315 11.49 6.91 -1.04
CA GLU A 315 11.44 6.67 -2.49
C GLU A 315 12.20 5.39 -2.81
N LEU A 316 11.56 4.48 -3.54
CA LEU A 316 12.22 3.29 -4.07
C LEU A 316 12.99 3.67 -5.33
N GLU A 317 14.18 3.10 -5.49
CA GLU A 317 14.99 3.24 -6.68
C GLU A 317 15.20 1.86 -7.33
N TYR A 318 15.22 1.80 -8.65
CA TYR A 318 15.50 0.57 -9.39
C TYR A 318 16.88 0.64 -10.02
N LYS A 319 17.80 -0.20 -9.55
CA LYS A 319 19.22 -0.21 -9.96
C LYS A 319 19.64 -1.61 -10.32
N ASN A 320 20.16 -1.79 -11.53
CA ASN A 320 20.75 -3.05 -12.00
C ASN A 320 19.84 -4.27 -11.79
N GLY A 321 18.53 -4.11 -12.01
CA GLY A 321 17.55 -5.20 -11.87
C GLY A 321 17.01 -5.42 -10.45
N ALA A 322 17.38 -4.58 -9.48
CA ALA A 322 16.93 -4.68 -8.09
C ALA A 322 16.29 -3.38 -7.59
N ILE A 323 15.25 -3.52 -6.77
CA ILE A 323 14.75 -2.43 -5.94
C ILE A 323 15.70 -2.21 -4.77
N VAL A 324 16.10 -0.96 -4.57
CA VAL A 324 16.84 -0.48 -3.42
C VAL A 324 16.06 0.65 -2.74
N CYS A 325 16.31 0.86 -1.46
CA CYS A 325 15.63 1.87 -0.66
C CYS A 325 16.64 2.56 0.27
N ASP A 326 16.96 3.81 -0.01
CA ASP A 326 17.71 4.67 0.90
C ASP A 326 16.71 5.50 1.71
N ARG A 327 16.31 4.98 2.87
CA ARG A 327 15.32 5.62 3.74
C ARG A 327 15.81 6.92 4.39
N ASP A 328 17.12 7.18 4.40
CA ASP A 328 17.70 8.40 4.99
C ASP A 328 17.75 9.55 3.99
N LYS A 329 17.51 9.27 2.70
CA LYS A 329 17.38 10.29 1.67
C LYS A 329 16.13 11.14 1.88
N GLU A 330 16.24 12.44 1.66
CA GLU A 330 15.09 13.34 1.66
C GLU A 330 14.08 12.91 0.58
N VAL A 331 12.83 12.72 0.97
CA VAL A 331 11.74 12.36 0.04
C VAL A 331 11.04 13.61 -0.43
N LYS A 332 11.16 13.92 -1.73
CA LYS A 332 10.31 14.93 -2.41
C LYS A 332 9.12 14.22 -3.03
N ILE A 333 7.92 14.45 -2.50
CA ILE A 333 6.70 13.76 -2.92
C ILE A 333 5.63 14.74 -3.42
N ASN A 334 4.87 14.31 -4.44
CA ASN A 334 3.74 15.02 -5.01
C ASN A 334 2.80 14.05 -5.70
N LEU A 335 2.14 13.21 -4.90
CA LEU A 335 1.21 12.21 -5.41
C LEU A 335 0.06 12.87 -6.20
N LYS A 336 -0.13 12.41 -7.44
CA LYS A 336 -1.16 12.87 -8.37
C LYS A 336 -2.42 11.97 -8.33
N PRO A 337 -3.62 12.57 -8.30
CA PRO A 337 -4.92 11.87 -8.22
C PRO A 337 -5.07 10.62 -9.07
#